data_AF-A0A959MXT9-F1
#
_entry.id   AF-A0A959MXT9-F1
#
_cell.length_a   1.000
_cell.length_b   1.000
_cell.length_c   1.000
_cell.angle_alpha   90.00
_cell.angle_beta   90.00
_cell.angle_gamma   90.00
#
_symmetry.space_group_name_H-M   'P 1'
#
loop_
_entity.id
_entity.type
_entity.pdbx_description
1 polymer ?
#
loop_
_entity_poly.entity_id
_entity_poly.type
_entity_poly.pdbx_seq_one_letter_code
_entity_poly.pdbx_strand_id
1 'polypeptide(L)'
;MENPVNLVEEVRFLVETRKIRVIGISIVVGLIVIYSLGLIVASNNVNKDMAILNLISVIAAPILCISSIYLRKARLKNINKDNFKNTFAGVYIISFFLCDLGGIFAIVTNLFINYNLVYATFGMIVAGVYVILNFPKRSDLDIINNRSKTIPV
;
A
#
# COMPACT_ATOMS: atom_id res chain seq x y z
N MET A 1 22.20 22.80 -21.56
CA MET A 1 21.37 22.02 -22.52
C MET A 1 20.36 21.24 -21.72
N GLU A 2 19.14 21.75 -21.59
CA GLU A 2 18.01 20.98 -21.08
C GLU A 2 17.68 19.90 -22.10
N ASN A 3 17.90 18.64 -21.73
CA ASN A 3 17.39 17.52 -22.50
C ASN A 3 15.85 17.64 -22.48
N PRO A 4 15.16 17.72 -23.63
CA PRO A 4 13.71 17.75 -23.62
C PRO A 4 13.27 16.44 -22.96
N VAL A 5 12.69 16.55 -21.76
CA VAL A 5 12.01 15.42 -21.12
C VAL A 5 11.03 14.92 -22.16
N ASN A 6 11.24 13.70 -22.63
CA ASN A 6 10.51 13.16 -23.77
C ASN A 6 9.03 13.14 -23.38
N LEU A 7 8.22 14.02 -23.99
CA LEU A 7 6.83 14.31 -23.58
C LEU A 7 5.99 13.02 -23.46
N VAL A 8 6.34 12.03 -24.28
CA VAL A 8 5.75 10.68 -24.29
C VAL A 8 6.00 9.92 -22.98
N GLU A 9 7.18 10.03 -22.39
CA GLU A 9 7.52 9.37 -21.11
C GLU A 9 6.74 9.99 -19.94
N GLU A 10 6.59 11.31 -19.92
CA GLU A 10 5.85 12.02 -18.87
C GLU A 10 4.34 11.70 -18.94
N VAL A 11 3.76 11.69 -20.14
CA VAL A 11 2.36 11.27 -20.35
C VAL A 11 2.16 9.82 -19.92
N ARG A 12 3.09 8.91 -20.25
CA ARG A 12 3.01 7.50 -19.84
C ARG A 12 3.06 7.33 -18.32
N PHE A 13 3.97 8.03 -17.66
CA PHE A 13 4.08 8.04 -16.21
C PHE A 13 2.79 8.55 -15.56
N LEU A 14 2.19 9.60 -16.11
CA LEU A 14 0.96 10.21 -15.59
C LEU A 14 -0.23 9.24 -15.70
N VAL A 15 -0.38 8.57 -16.85
CA VAL A 15 -1.44 7.57 -17.06
C VAL A 15 -1.30 6.41 -16.07
N GLU A 16 -0.11 5.83 -15.93
CA GLU A 16 0.11 4.72 -14.99
C GLU A 16 -0.06 5.17 -13.53
N THR A 17 0.39 6.38 -13.18
CA THR A 17 0.18 6.96 -11.86
C THR A 17 -1.30 7.06 -11.50
N ARG A 18 -2.15 7.49 -12.44
CA ARG A 18 -3.61 7.58 -12.23
C ARG A 18 -4.20 6.20 -11.94
N LYS A 19 -3.86 5.19 -12.74
CA LYS A 19 -4.34 3.81 -12.53
C LYS A 19 -3.96 3.28 -11.15
N ILE A 20 -2.70 3.47 -10.76
CA ILE A 20 -2.18 3.03 -9.46
C ILE A 20 -2.92 3.74 -8.32
N ARG A 21 -3.17 5.04 -8.43
CA ARG A 21 -3.95 5.79 -7.42
C ARG A 21 -5.37 5.27 -7.30
N VAL A 22 -6.04 4.95 -8.41
CA VAL A 22 -7.38 4.35 -8.38
C VAL A 22 -7.36 3.02 -7.63
N ILE A 23 -6.38 2.16 -7.89
CA ILE A 23 -6.22 0.89 -7.16
C ILE A 23 -6.03 1.14 -5.67
N GLY A 24 -5.15 2.07 -5.28
CA GLY A 24 -4.92 2.40 -3.88
C GLY A 24 -6.17 2.95 -3.18
N ILE A 25 -6.97 3.79 -3.85
CA ILE A 25 -8.25 4.28 -3.34
C ILE A 25 -9.24 3.11 -3.17
N SER A 26 -9.35 2.22 -4.15
CA SER A 26 -10.22 1.04 -4.07
C SER A 26 -9.88 0.14 -2.88
N ILE A 27 -8.59 -0.01 -2.54
CA ILE A 27 -8.14 -0.76 -1.36
C ILE A 27 -8.61 -0.07 -0.08
N VAL A 28 -8.42 1.25 0.05
CA VAL A 28 -8.89 1.98 1.23
C VAL A 28 -10.41 1.88 1.39
N VAL A 29 -11.16 2.01 0.30
CA VAL A 29 -12.62 1.83 0.31
C VAL A 29 -12.98 0.40 0.72
N GLY A 30 -12.29 -0.62 0.19
CA GLY A 30 -12.48 -2.01 0.58
C GLY A 30 -12.27 -2.24 2.09
N LEU A 31 -11.21 -1.68 2.67
CA LEU A 31 -10.95 -1.75 4.11
C LEU A 31 -12.08 -1.12 4.93
N ILE A 32 -12.60 0.03 4.50
CA ILE A 32 -13.74 0.70 5.16
C ILE A 32 -15.00 -0.19 5.10
N VAL A 33 -15.27 -0.82 3.95
CA VAL A 33 -16.41 -1.73 3.80
C VAL A 33 -16.27 -2.93 4.74
N ILE A 34 -15.11 -3.59 4.76
CA ILE A 34 -14.86 -4.75 5.65
C ILE A 34 -15.01 -4.36 7.12
N TYR A 35 -14.45 -3.20 7.52
CA TYR A 35 -14.61 -2.70 8.87
C TYR A 35 -16.08 -2.44 9.22
N SER A 36 -16.83 -1.79 8.32
CA SER A 36 -18.25 -1.49 8.54
C SER A 36 -19.09 -2.77 8.65
N LEU A 37 -18.82 -3.78 7.84
CA LEU A 37 -19.45 -5.09 7.95
C LEU A 37 -19.12 -5.77 9.31
N GLY A 38 -17.89 -5.62 9.78
CA GLY A 38 -17.48 -6.14 11.09
C GLY A 38 -18.26 -5.51 12.24
N LEU A 39 -18.56 -4.20 12.18
CA LEU A 39 -19.39 -3.54 13.21
C LEU A 39 -20.79 -4.15 13.32
N ILE A 40 -21.35 -4.66 12.22
CA ILE A 40 -22.70 -5.22 12.16
C ILE A 40 -22.72 -6.69 12.61
N VAL A 41 -21.67 -7.46 12.29
CA VAL A 41 -21.65 -8.93 12.46
C VAL A 41 -20.97 -9.39 13.75
N ALA A 42 -20.05 -8.59 14.32
CA ALA A 42 -19.12 -9.09 15.33
C ALA A 42 -19.70 -9.29 16.75
N SER A 43 -20.93 -8.84 17.03
CA SER A 43 -21.55 -9.02 18.36
C SER A 43 -21.74 -10.48 18.76
N ASN A 44 -21.72 -11.41 17.80
CA ASN A 44 -22.11 -12.80 18.02
C ASN A 44 -20.93 -13.79 18.12
N ASN A 45 -19.68 -13.36 17.91
CA ASN A 45 -18.53 -14.26 17.74
C ASN A 45 -17.33 -13.96 18.67
N VAL A 46 -17.57 -13.32 19.81
CA VAL A 46 -16.47 -12.87 20.69
C VAL A 46 -15.82 -14.03 21.43
N ASN A 47 -14.52 -14.25 21.18
CA ASN A 47 -13.71 -15.22 21.93
C ASN A 47 -12.66 -14.51 22.79
N LYS A 48 -12.91 -14.42 24.11
CA LYS A 48 -12.05 -13.68 25.05
C LYS A 48 -10.68 -14.33 25.29
N ASP A 49 -10.52 -15.62 24.98
CA ASP A 49 -9.25 -16.34 25.18
C ASP A 49 -8.18 -15.94 24.15
N MET A 50 -8.59 -15.25 23.07
CA MET A 50 -7.72 -14.80 21.98
C MET A 50 -7.23 -13.35 22.13
N ALA A 51 -7.30 -12.77 23.33
CA ALA A 51 -6.92 -11.37 23.56
C ALA A 51 -5.46 -11.04 23.15
N ILE A 52 -4.53 -12.00 23.21
CA ILE A 52 -3.14 -11.79 22.78
C ILE A 52 -3.01 -11.49 21.28
N LEU A 53 -3.93 -12.00 20.45
CA LEU A 53 -3.97 -11.74 19.02
C LEU A 53 -4.27 -10.27 18.70
N ASN A 54 -4.91 -9.54 19.62
CA ASN A 54 -5.08 -8.09 19.47
C ASN A 54 -3.73 -7.37 19.44
N LEU A 55 -2.85 -7.68 20.39
CA LEU A 55 -1.54 -7.06 20.47
C LEU A 55 -0.68 -7.41 19.24
N ILE A 56 -0.68 -8.69 18.85
CA ILE A 56 0.10 -9.17 17.69
C ILE A 56 -0.38 -8.46 16.41
N SER A 57 -1.69 -8.37 16.19
CA SER A 57 -2.24 -7.75 14.99
C SER A 57 -2.04 -6.23 14.93
N VAL A 58 -2.12 -5.54 16.08
CA VAL A 58 -1.82 -4.11 16.20
C VAL A 58 -0.36 -3.80 15.90
N ILE A 59 0.58 -4.70 16.22
CA ILE A 59 2.01 -4.53 15.92
C ILE A 59 2.30 -4.94 14.46
N ALA A 60 1.71 -6.03 13.98
CA ALA A 60 1.94 -6.56 12.65
C ALA A 60 1.50 -5.56 11.55
N ALA A 61 0.37 -4.88 11.74
CA ALA A 61 -0.16 -3.93 10.74
C ALA A 61 0.84 -2.77 10.43
N PRO A 62 1.34 -2.01 11.41
CA PRO A 62 2.42 -1.04 11.21
C PRO A 62 3.67 -1.64 10.58
N ILE A 63 4.14 -2.80 11.05
CA ILE A 63 5.37 -3.41 10.51
C ILE A 63 5.22 -3.73 9.03
N LEU A 64 4.10 -4.34 8.61
CA LEU A 64 3.83 -4.67 7.22
C LEU A 64 3.67 -3.41 6.37
N CYS A 65 2.91 -2.42 6.85
CA CYS A 65 2.71 -1.16 6.13
C CYS A 65 4.01 -0.33 6.03
N ILE A 66 4.86 -0.29 7.06
CA ILE A 66 6.19 0.33 7.01
C ILE A 66 7.07 -0.40 6.00
N SER A 67 7.14 -1.74 6.10
CA SER A 67 7.93 -2.58 5.19
C SER A 67 7.52 -2.38 3.72
N SER A 68 6.25 -2.11 3.46
CA SER A 68 5.75 -1.86 2.10
C SER A 68 6.40 -0.64 1.44
N ILE A 69 6.70 0.41 2.22
CA ILE A 69 7.37 1.63 1.74
C ILE A 69 8.82 1.33 1.38
N TYR A 70 9.52 0.58 2.24
CA TYR A 70 10.91 0.19 1.98
C TYR A 70 11.00 -0.73 0.76
N LEU A 71 10.10 -1.70 0.64
CA LEU A 71 10.02 -2.60 -0.51
C LEU A 71 9.76 -1.81 -1.79
N ARG A 72 8.83 -0.84 -1.78
CA ARG A 72 8.56 0.06 -2.91
C ARG A 72 9.85 0.74 -3.36
N LYS A 73 10.54 1.43 -2.42
CA LYS A 73 11.77 2.18 -2.71
C LYS A 73 12.86 1.28 -3.26
N ALA A 74 13.04 0.08 -2.70
CA ALA A 74 14.03 -0.88 -3.15
C ALA A 74 13.74 -1.37 -4.57
N ARG A 75 12.48 -1.68 -4.89
CA ARG A 75 12.10 -2.19 -6.21
C ARG A 75 12.04 -1.11 -7.29
N LEU A 76 11.65 0.12 -6.95
CA LEU A 76 11.71 1.26 -7.87
C LEU A 76 13.13 1.49 -8.40
N LYS A 77 14.16 1.25 -7.56
CA LYS A 77 15.56 1.33 -8.02
C LYS A 77 15.83 0.38 -9.18
N ASN A 78 15.15 -0.77 -9.26
CA ASN A 78 15.39 -1.78 -10.29
C ASN A 78 14.65 -1.55 -11.62
N ILE A 79 13.96 -0.41 -11.75
CA ILE A 79 13.23 -0.05 -12.97
C ILE A 79 14.10 0.81 -13.87
N ASN A 80 14.10 0.50 -15.17
CA ASN A 80 14.72 1.26 -16.25
C ASN A 80 13.67 1.58 -17.33
N LYS A 81 14.07 2.30 -18.38
CA LYS A 81 13.14 2.74 -19.45
C LYS A 81 12.52 1.55 -20.20
N ASP A 82 13.28 0.47 -20.38
CA ASP A 82 12.86 -0.69 -21.15
C ASP A 82 11.81 -1.54 -20.40
N ASN A 83 11.95 -1.66 -19.07
CA ASN A 83 11.06 -2.48 -18.25
C ASN A 83 9.93 -1.67 -17.57
N PHE A 84 9.88 -0.35 -17.76
CA PHE A 84 8.93 0.55 -17.09
C PHE A 84 7.47 0.09 -17.24
N LYS A 85 7.05 -0.22 -18.47
CA LYS A 85 5.65 -0.60 -18.79
C LYS A 85 5.18 -1.82 -17.99
N ASN A 86 6.08 -2.78 -17.77
CA ASN A 86 5.73 -4.07 -17.19
C ASN A 86 5.92 -4.08 -15.66
N THR A 87 6.90 -3.33 -15.15
CA THR A 87 7.34 -3.45 -13.75
C THR A 87 6.82 -2.31 -12.86
N PHE A 88 6.58 -1.12 -13.41
CA PHE A 88 6.23 0.06 -12.60
C PHE A 88 4.95 -0.13 -11.78
N ALA A 89 3.83 -0.49 -12.42
CA ALA A 89 2.58 -0.74 -11.71
C ALA A 89 2.70 -1.89 -10.69
N GLY A 90 3.41 -2.96 -11.05
CA GLY A 90 3.61 -4.12 -10.18
C GLY A 90 4.30 -3.79 -8.85
N VAL A 91 5.25 -2.84 -8.85
CA VAL A 91 5.91 -2.40 -7.61
C VAL A 91 4.92 -1.78 -6.64
N TYR A 92 4.02 -0.91 -7.13
CA TYR A 92 3.02 -0.27 -6.28
C TYR A 92 1.93 -1.23 -5.84
N ILE A 93 1.47 -2.11 -6.74
CA ILE A 93 0.46 -3.14 -6.41
C ILE A 93 0.95 -4.01 -5.26
N ILE A 94 2.21 -4.45 -5.30
CA ILE A 94 2.78 -5.29 -4.24
C ILE A 94 2.93 -4.52 -2.92
N SER A 95 3.32 -3.26 -2.97
CA SER A 95 3.35 -2.41 -1.77
C SER A 95 1.96 -2.19 -1.18
N PHE A 96 0.95 -1.96 -2.00
CA PHE A 96 -0.42 -1.84 -1.52
C PHE A 96 -0.93 -3.14 -0.93
N PHE A 97 -0.70 -4.28 -1.59
CA PHE A 97 -1.08 -5.60 -1.10
C PHE A 97 -0.49 -5.90 0.28
N LEU A 98 0.78 -5.55 0.51
CA LEU A 98 1.41 -5.79 1.82
C LEU A 98 0.75 -4.97 2.94
N CYS A 99 0.37 -3.73 2.65
CA CYS A 99 -0.30 -2.88 3.64
C CYS A 99 -1.78 -3.24 3.82
N ASP A 100 -2.46 -3.66 2.74
CA ASP A 100 -3.82 -4.21 2.77
C ASP A 100 -3.89 -5.46 3.65
N LEU A 101 -2.95 -6.40 3.49
CA LEU A 101 -2.86 -7.60 4.32
C LEU A 101 -2.71 -7.26 5.81
N GLY A 102 -1.86 -6.26 6.15
CA GLY A 102 -1.73 -5.77 7.52
C GLY A 102 -3.03 -5.18 8.06
N GLY A 103 -3.70 -4.32 7.28
CA GLY A 103 -4.98 -3.72 7.63
C GLY A 103 -6.09 -4.74 7.85
N ILE A 104 -6.26 -5.67 6.90
CA ILE A 104 -7.23 -6.77 6.98
C ILE A 104 -6.95 -7.64 8.20
N PHE A 105 -5.69 -8.01 8.44
CA PHE A 105 -5.33 -8.83 9.59
C PHE A 105 -5.71 -8.15 10.92
N ALA A 106 -5.44 -6.84 11.05
CA ALA A 106 -5.84 -6.08 12.23
C ALA A 106 -7.37 -5.93 12.35
N ILE A 107 -8.08 -5.65 11.27
CA ILE A 107 -9.56 -5.53 11.30
C ILE A 107 -10.19 -6.87 11.65
N VAL A 108 -9.84 -7.95 10.96
CA VAL A 108 -10.41 -9.28 11.19
C VAL A 108 -10.16 -9.74 12.61
N THR A 109 -8.91 -9.65 13.07
CA THR A 109 -8.55 -10.13 14.41
C THR A 109 -9.21 -9.31 15.52
N ASN A 110 -9.11 -7.97 15.45
CA ASN A 110 -9.61 -7.13 16.52
C ASN A 110 -11.13 -6.99 16.47
N LEU A 111 -11.72 -6.85 15.27
CA LEU A 111 -13.16 -6.60 15.15
C LEU A 111 -13.97 -7.89 15.17
N PHE A 112 -13.65 -8.87 14.32
CA PHE A 112 -14.48 -10.05 14.12
C PHE A 112 -14.26 -11.14 15.19
N ILE A 113 -13.05 -11.27 15.75
CA ILE A 113 -12.74 -12.30 16.76
C ILE A 113 -12.90 -11.76 18.17
N ASN A 114 -12.35 -10.57 18.44
CA ASN A 114 -12.20 -10.06 19.80
C ASN A 114 -13.12 -8.87 20.15
N TYR A 115 -13.88 -8.33 19.18
CA TYR A 115 -14.76 -7.16 19.35
C TYR A 115 -14.07 -5.94 19.98
N ASN A 116 -12.79 -5.75 19.69
CA ASN A 116 -12.00 -4.60 20.11
C ASN A 116 -11.98 -3.52 19.02
N LEU A 117 -12.94 -2.60 19.13
CA LEU A 117 -13.13 -1.49 18.20
C LEU A 117 -11.92 -0.55 18.11
N VAL A 118 -11.24 -0.31 19.23
CA VAL A 118 -10.12 0.63 19.30
C VAL A 118 -8.96 0.14 18.44
N TYR A 119 -8.59 -1.13 18.59
CA TYR A 119 -7.49 -1.72 17.83
C TYR A 119 -7.83 -1.99 16.37
N ALA A 120 -9.09 -2.34 16.06
CA ALA A 120 -9.54 -2.45 14.68
C ALA A 120 -9.47 -1.10 13.95
N THR A 121 -9.91 -0.03 14.61
CA THR A 121 -9.84 1.35 14.07
C THR A 121 -8.40 1.77 13.85
N PHE A 122 -7.51 1.48 14.79
CA PHE A 122 -6.09 1.75 14.64
C PHE A 122 -5.51 1.04 13.41
N GLY A 123 -5.79 -0.26 13.23
CA GLY A 123 -5.35 -1.02 12.06
C GLY A 123 -5.85 -0.43 10.73
N MET A 124 -7.12 -0.03 10.68
CA MET A 124 -7.73 0.60 9.50
C MET A 124 -7.06 1.95 9.18
N ILE A 125 -6.84 2.81 10.19
CA ILE A 125 -6.19 4.12 10.00
C ILE A 125 -4.75 3.94 9.53
N VAL A 126 -3.99 3.06 10.18
CA VAL A 126 -2.60 2.77 9.79
C VAL A 126 -2.55 2.29 8.34
N ALA A 127 -3.37 1.32 7.97
CA ALA A 127 -3.40 0.84 6.59
C ALA A 127 -3.78 1.95 5.59
N GLY A 128 -4.82 2.73 5.89
CA GLY A 128 -5.25 3.85 5.04
C GLY A 128 -4.17 4.90 4.83
N VAL A 129 -3.52 5.35 5.92
CA VAL A 129 -2.42 6.33 5.85
C VAL A 129 -1.27 5.78 5.02
N TYR A 130 -0.84 4.54 5.25
CA TYR A 130 0.31 3.98 4.55
C TYR A 130 0.02 3.62 3.09
N VAL A 131 -1.23 3.31 2.72
CA VAL A 131 -1.63 3.21 1.31
C VAL A 131 -1.47 4.57 0.62
N ILE A 132 -1.92 5.66 1.24
CA ILE A 132 -1.75 7.03 0.69
C ILE A 132 -0.27 7.40 0.58
N LEU A 133 0.54 7.09 1.60
CA LEU A 133 2.00 7.31 1.55
C LEU A 133 2.68 6.50 0.45
N ASN A 134 2.09 5.37 0.04
CA ASN A 134 2.55 4.55 -1.07
C ASN A 134 2.15 5.06 -2.45
N PHE A 135 1.37 6.13 -2.58
CA PHE A 135 1.01 6.66 -3.89
C PHE A 135 2.24 7.12 -4.70
N PRO A 136 2.21 6.98 -6.04
CA PRO A 136 3.29 7.44 -6.89
C PRO A 136 3.47 8.96 -6.82
N LYS A 137 4.73 9.38 -6.70
CA LYS A 137 5.18 10.78 -6.63
C LYS A 137 6.12 11.10 -7.79
N ARG A 138 6.23 12.38 -8.14
CA ARG A 138 7.16 12.82 -9.20
C ARG A 138 8.62 12.43 -8.91
N SER A 139 9.01 12.43 -7.64
CA SER A 139 10.32 11.95 -7.19
C SER A 139 10.64 10.52 -7.61
N ASP A 140 9.62 9.67 -7.82
CA ASP A 140 9.82 8.29 -8.24
C ASP A 140 10.24 8.21 -9.71
N LEU A 141 9.81 9.17 -10.54
CA LEU A 141 10.27 9.33 -11.92
C LEU A 141 11.73 9.81 -11.97
N ASP A 142 12.11 10.72 -11.07
CA ASP A 142 13.49 11.23 -10.98
C ASP A 142 14.48 10.11 -10.62
N ILE A 143 14.10 9.21 -9.72
CA ILE A 143 14.89 8.02 -9.35
C ILE A 143 15.15 7.12 -10.56
N ILE A 144 14.12 6.88 -11.38
CA ILE A 144 14.21 6.05 -12.59
C ILE A 144 15.10 6.74 -13.64
N ASN A 145 14.87 8.03 -13.88
CA ASN A 145 15.61 8.82 -14.87
C ASN A 145 17.10 8.96 -14.53
N ASN A 146 17.43 9.24 -13.26
CA ASN A 146 18.82 9.36 -12.83
C ASN A 146 19.59 8.04 -12.96
N ARG A 147 18.94 6.88 -12.75
CA ARG A 147 19.59 5.58 -12.94
C ARG A 147 19.75 5.21 -14.42
N SER A 148 18.79 5.57 -15.27
CA SER A 148 18.90 5.35 -16.72
C SER A 148 20.09 6.08 -17.36
N LYS A 149 20.57 7.16 -16.73
CA LYS A 149 21.77 7.89 -17.17
C LYS A 149 23.08 7.22 -16.74
N THR A 150 23.05 6.36 -15.72
CA THR A 150 24.25 5.72 -15.14
C THR A 150 24.55 4.34 -15.72
N ILE A 151 23.63 3.75 -16.49
CA ILE A 151 23.83 2.47 -17.16
C ILE A 151 23.96 2.79 -18.65
N PRO A 152 25.17 2.81 -19.23
CA PRO A 152 25.32 2.93 -20.67
C PRO A 152 24.64 1.72 -21.32
N VAL A 153 23.81 1.99 -22.34
CA VAL A 153 23.24 0.98 -23.23
C VAL A 153 24.35 0.39 -24.10
#